data_AF-A0A4T0BQ64-F1
#
_entry.id   AF-A0A4T0BQ64-F1
#
_cell.length_a   1.000
_cell.length_b   1.000
_cell.length_c   1.000
_cell.angle_alpha   90.00
_cell.angle_beta   90.00
_cell.angle_gamma   90.00
#
_symmetry.space_group_name_H-M   'P 1'
#
loop_
_entity.id
_entity.type
_entity.pdbx_description
1 polymer ?
#
loop_
_entity_poly.entity_id
_entity_poly.type
_entity_poly.pdbx_seq_one_letter_code
_entity_poly.pdbx_strand_id
1 'polypeptide(L)'
;MESESSVILRAPGVSQNTQDSQPEAYQSPSLSFLQGTWHVTHSTLPMWKSKRNVQITYTALPPSTPDATPDQTDRLDDVVSYQGLDSDKLHTVHGVDKASGGVGVTDVWDWRGKGWLMIASSHWEVLGWADKGQSQDSWVVTYFAKTLFTPAGIDFYSRRKEGLSEGTVQDIKAALSRVDNEDVRRLSSEVFEVKTDNVTQGEA
;
A
#
# COMPACT_ATOMS: atom_id res chain seq x y z
N MET A 1 4.52 19.84 -24.50
CA MET A 1 3.35 19.67 -23.59
C MET A 1 3.53 18.30 -22.97
N GLU A 2 4.19 18.25 -21.81
CA GLU A 2 4.14 17.05 -20.98
C GLU A 2 2.72 16.97 -20.44
N SER A 3 2.04 15.86 -20.72
CA SER A 3 0.77 15.56 -20.09
C SER A 3 1.01 15.48 -18.59
N GLU A 4 0.54 16.46 -17.82
CA GLU A 4 0.44 16.31 -16.36
C GLU A 4 -0.36 15.04 -16.09
N SER A 5 0.32 13.97 -15.68
CA SER A 5 -0.33 12.71 -15.33
C SER A 5 -1.12 12.93 -14.05
N SER A 6 -2.42 13.19 -14.18
CA SER A 6 -3.31 13.34 -13.02
C SER A 6 -3.32 12.05 -12.21
N VAL A 7 -2.99 12.14 -10.93
CA VAL A 7 -3.13 11.04 -9.98
C VAL A 7 -4.62 10.71 -9.82
N ILE A 8 -4.99 9.44 -10.07
CA ILE A 8 -6.37 8.95 -9.94
C ILE A 8 -6.43 8.07 -8.69
N LEU A 9 -7.26 8.46 -7.71
CA LEU A 9 -7.51 7.70 -6.50
C LEU A 9 -9.00 7.46 -6.32
N ARG A 10 -9.38 6.23 -5.96
CA ARG A 10 -10.75 5.89 -5.56
C ARG A 10 -10.94 6.00 -4.04
N ALA A 11 -12.19 6.09 -3.59
CA ALA A 11 -12.53 5.91 -2.19
C ALA A 11 -12.44 4.41 -1.79
N PRO A 12 -12.09 4.08 -0.53
CA PRO A 12 -12.16 2.71 -0.03
C PRO A 12 -13.61 2.22 0.05
N GLY A 13 -13.83 0.92 -0.22
CA GLY A 13 -15.12 0.25 -0.28
C GLY A 13 -15.62 -0.31 1.05
N VAL A 14 -14.85 -0.22 2.14
CA VAL A 14 -15.19 -0.78 3.48
C VAL A 14 -16.49 -0.24 4.10
N SER A 15 -17.23 0.66 3.44
CA SER A 15 -18.41 1.28 4.04
C SER A 15 -19.70 1.23 3.24
N GLN A 16 -19.71 1.05 1.92
CA GLN A 16 -20.98 1.06 1.16
C GLN A 16 -20.88 0.24 -0.13
N ASN A 17 -22.05 -0.08 -0.68
CA ASN A 17 -22.28 -0.71 -1.98
C ASN A 17 -21.77 0.23 -3.12
N THR A 18 -20.47 0.57 -3.14
CA THR A 18 -19.88 1.67 -3.91
C THR A 18 -19.32 1.26 -5.26
N GLN A 19 -19.97 0.32 -5.94
CA GLN A 19 -19.63 0.07 -7.35
C GLN A 19 -19.97 1.29 -8.23
N ASP A 20 -20.89 2.16 -7.77
CA ASP A 20 -21.36 3.37 -8.47
C ASP A 20 -20.57 4.67 -8.16
N SER A 21 -19.53 4.63 -7.32
CA SER A 21 -18.80 5.85 -6.91
C SER A 21 -17.28 5.77 -7.09
N GLN A 22 -16.78 4.79 -7.85
CA GLN A 22 -15.38 4.79 -8.28
C GLN A 22 -15.18 5.78 -9.43
N PRO A 23 -14.03 6.48 -9.51
CA PRO A 23 -13.69 7.28 -10.67
C PRO A 23 -13.70 6.41 -11.94
N GLU A 24 -14.36 6.86 -13.01
CA GLU A 24 -14.47 6.08 -14.26
C GLU A 24 -13.11 5.64 -14.85
N ALA A 25 -12.06 6.41 -14.58
CA ALA A 25 -10.71 6.15 -15.05
C ALA A 25 -9.87 5.23 -14.12
N TYR A 26 -10.39 4.86 -12.94
CA TYR A 26 -9.69 3.95 -12.05
C TYR A 26 -9.72 2.52 -12.61
N GLN A 27 -8.57 1.84 -12.56
CA GLN A 27 -8.45 0.42 -12.83
C GLN A 27 -7.66 -0.23 -11.70
N SER A 28 -8.08 -1.43 -11.29
CA SER A 28 -7.32 -2.22 -10.32
C SER A 28 -5.95 -2.59 -10.91
N PRO A 29 -4.87 -2.61 -10.12
CA PRO A 29 -3.55 -3.01 -10.60
C PRO A 29 -3.55 -4.48 -11.04
N SER A 30 -2.64 -4.86 -11.93
CA SER A 30 -2.44 -6.29 -12.19
C SER A 30 -1.79 -6.97 -10.97
N LEU A 31 -2.04 -8.27 -10.81
CA LEU A 31 -1.37 -9.07 -9.78
C LEU A 31 0.16 -9.03 -9.94
N SER A 32 0.65 -9.06 -11.19
CA SER A 32 2.08 -8.98 -11.49
C SER A 32 2.69 -7.64 -11.06
N PHE A 33 1.94 -6.55 -11.18
CA PHE A 33 2.38 -5.24 -10.70
C PHE A 33 2.47 -5.17 -9.19
N LEU A 34 1.62 -5.87 -8.43
CA LEU A 34 1.71 -5.86 -6.97
C LEU A 34 2.87 -6.69 -6.43
N GLN A 35 3.24 -7.78 -7.11
CA GLN A 35 4.27 -8.71 -6.65
C GLN A 35 5.68 -8.10 -6.50
N GLY A 36 6.52 -8.72 -5.69
CA GLY A 36 7.87 -8.25 -5.37
C GLY A 36 7.88 -7.23 -4.23
N THR A 37 9.02 -6.58 -4.06
CA THR A 37 9.26 -5.70 -2.91
C THR A 37 8.83 -4.26 -3.20
N TRP A 38 8.21 -3.65 -2.19
CA TRP A 38 7.83 -2.26 -2.10
C TRP A 38 8.47 -1.62 -0.87
N HIS A 39 8.84 -0.35 -0.99
CA HIS A 39 9.32 0.47 0.11
C HIS A 39 8.18 1.35 0.62
N VAL A 40 7.87 1.29 1.90
CA VAL A 40 6.90 2.21 2.52
C VAL A 40 7.62 3.54 2.76
N THR A 41 7.26 4.55 1.99
CA THR A 41 7.94 5.86 1.98
C THR A 41 7.23 6.89 2.82
N HIS A 42 5.89 6.81 2.86
CA HIS A 42 5.04 7.71 3.62
C HIS A 42 3.92 6.91 4.25
N SER A 43 3.43 7.40 5.38
CA SER A 43 2.37 6.72 6.12
C SER A 43 1.58 7.69 6.99
N THR A 44 0.38 7.28 7.39
CA THR A 44 -0.35 7.87 8.53
C THR A 44 -0.35 6.95 9.76
N LEU A 45 0.12 5.71 9.63
CA LEU A 45 0.07 4.69 10.69
C LEU A 45 1.13 4.99 11.76
N PRO A 46 0.74 5.28 13.02
CA PRO A 46 1.67 5.71 14.05
C PRO A 46 2.80 4.72 14.37
N MET A 47 2.59 3.42 14.12
CA MET A 47 3.61 2.39 14.37
C MET A 47 4.91 2.63 13.58
N TRP A 48 4.84 3.24 12.39
CA TRP A 48 6.00 3.51 11.55
C TRP A 48 6.85 4.70 12.02
N LYS A 49 6.33 5.58 12.90
CA LYS A 49 7.09 6.72 13.43
C LYS A 49 8.36 6.32 14.20
N SER A 50 8.39 5.10 14.73
CA SER A 50 9.50 4.55 15.51
C SER A 50 10.30 3.47 14.75
N LYS A 51 10.16 3.44 13.42
CA LYS A 51 10.73 2.41 12.55
C LYS A 51 11.40 3.05 11.33
N ARG A 52 12.29 2.29 10.69
CA ARG A 52 12.98 2.69 9.47
C ARG A 52 13.11 1.53 8.49
N ASN A 53 13.37 1.87 7.22
CA ASN A 53 13.57 0.92 6.12
C ASN A 53 12.41 -0.09 5.99
N VAL A 54 11.18 0.38 6.13
CA VAL A 54 10.00 -0.47 6.08
C VAL A 54 9.80 -0.96 4.63
N GLN A 55 9.74 -2.27 4.46
CA GLN A 55 9.52 -2.93 3.17
C GLN A 55 8.40 -3.94 3.28
N ILE A 56 7.68 -4.14 2.18
CA ILE A 56 6.63 -5.15 2.06
C ILE A 56 6.91 -5.94 0.79
N THR A 57 6.93 -7.26 0.88
CA THR A 57 7.15 -8.14 -0.28
C THR A 57 5.95 -9.03 -0.48
N TYR A 58 5.36 -8.95 -1.67
CA TYR A 58 4.22 -9.78 -2.07
C TYR A 58 4.66 -10.89 -3.02
N THR A 59 4.29 -12.14 -2.72
CA THR A 59 4.56 -13.29 -3.59
C THR A 59 3.27 -14.05 -3.88
N ALA A 60 2.97 -14.35 -5.15
CA ALA A 60 1.81 -15.16 -5.49
C ALA A 60 1.84 -16.53 -4.80
N LEU A 61 0.75 -16.90 -4.14
CA LEU A 61 0.53 -18.23 -3.60
C LEU A 61 -0.38 -19.04 -4.54
N PRO A 62 -0.43 -20.38 -4.42
CA PRO A 62 -1.43 -21.16 -5.13
C PRO A 62 -2.86 -20.65 -4.84
N PRO A 63 -3.72 -20.52 -5.86
CA PRO A 63 -5.09 -20.03 -5.72
C PRO A 63 -5.87 -20.88 -4.72
N SER A 64 -6.86 -20.28 -4.06
CA SER A 64 -7.77 -21.02 -3.18
C SER A 64 -8.75 -21.90 -3.96
N THR A 65 -8.99 -21.58 -5.22
CA THR A 65 -9.86 -22.33 -6.14
C THR A 65 -9.04 -23.25 -7.05
N PRO A 66 -9.31 -24.58 -7.11
CA PRO A 66 -8.52 -25.54 -7.87
C PRO A 66 -8.41 -25.27 -9.39
N ASP A 67 -9.43 -24.66 -9.98
CA ASP A 67 -9.50 -24.45 -11.44
C ASP A 67 -8.84 -23.14 -11.90
N ALA A 68 -8.39 -22.29 -10.98
CA ALA A 68 -7.72 -21.05 -11.32
C ALA A 68 -6.24 -21.28 -11.63
N THR A 69 -5.69 -20.52 -12.57
CA THR A 69 -4.26 -20.56 -12.88
C THR A 69 -3.45 -19.75 -11.86
N PRO A 70 -2.14 -20.01 -11.70
CA PRO A 70 -1.31 -19.28 -10.73
C PRO A 70 -1.27 -17.76 -10.91
N ASP A 71 -1.43 -17.27 -12.15
CA ASP A 71 -1.55 -15.84 -12.49
C ASP A 71 -2.91 -15.23 -12.14
N GLN A 72 -3.88 -16.05 -11.72
CA GLN A 72 -5.21 -15.68 -11.27
C GLN A 72 -5.39 -15.91 -9.77
N THR A 73 -4.30 -15.97 -8.99
CA THR A 73 -4.42 -16.24 -7.57
C THR A 73 -5.13 -15.13 -6.81
N ASP A 74 -6.00 -15.54 -5.90
CA ASP A 74 -6.66 -14.70 -4.90
C ASP A 74 -5.83 -14.60 -3.61
N ARG A 75 -4.56 -15.04 -3.63
CA ARG A 75 -3.72 -15.16 -2.43
C ARG A 75 -2.30 -14.68 -2.65
N LEU A 76 -1.82 -13.84 -1.74
CA LEU A 76 -0.44 -13.38 -1.69
C LEU A 76 0.20 -13.76 -0.36
N ASP A 77 1.44 -14.21 -0.40
CA ASP A 77 2.33 -14.20 0.75
C ASP A 77 2.79 -12.77 0.99
N ASP A 78 2.63 -12.28 2.21
CA ASP A 78 3.04 -10.93 2.63
C ASP A 78 4.13 -11.04 3.68
N VAL A 79 5.30 -10.49 3.35
CA VAL A 79 6.41 -10.32 4.29
C VAL A 79 6.72 -8.84 4.44
N VAL A 80 6.36 -8.29 5.61
CA VAL A 80 6.77 -6.96 6.05
C VAL A 80 8.10 -7.08 6.78
N SER A 81 9.07 -6.22 6.45
CA SER A 81 10.33 -6.11 7.18
C SER A 81 10.64 -4.67 7.56
N TYR A 82 11.30 -4.48 8.71
CA TYR A 82 11.66 -3.16 9.21
C TYR A 82 12.76 -3.23 10.27
N GLN A 83 13.32 -2.08 10.61
CA GLN A 83 14.25 -1.91 11.72
C GLN A 83 13.73 -0.87 12.73
N GLY A 84 14.21 -0.95 13.97
CA GLY A 84 14.00 0.12 14.94
C GLY A 84 14.86 1.34 14.59
N LEU A 85 14.48 2.54 15.04
CA LEU A 85 15.29 3.73 14.76
C LEU A 85 16.73 3.62 15.29
N ASP A 86 16.88 2.98 16.46
CA ASP A 86 18.15 2.86 17.17
C ASP A 86 18.71 1.43 17.13
N SER A 87 18.28 0.60 16.17
CA SER A 87 18.72 -0.80 16.08
C SER A 87 18.77 -1.29 14.64
N ASP A 88 19.88 -1.94 14.27
CA ASP A 88 20.04 -2.58 12.96
C ASP A 88 19.38 -3.96 12.88
N LYS A 89 18.81 -4.44 13.99
CA LYS A 89 18.11 -5.73 14.03
C LYS A 89 16.92 -5.70 13.08
N LEU A 90 16.95 -6.58 12.08
CA LEU A 90 15.84 -6.78 11.16
C LEU A 90 14.70 -7.53 11.84
N HIS A 91 13.51 -6.93 11.82
CA HIS A 91 12.26 -7.56 12.21
C HIS A 91 11.47 -7.95 10.98
N THR A 92 10.74 -9.06 11.06
CA THR A 92 9.82 -9.50 10.00
C THR A 92 8.47 -9.88 10.57
N VAL A 93 7.42 -9.57 9.82
CA VAL A 93 6.04 -9.95 10.06
C VAL A 93 5.57 -10.68 8.81
N HIS A 94 5.00 -11.87 9.00
CA HIS A 94 4.58 -12.74 7.92
C HIS A 94 3.07 -12.90 7.98
N GLY A 95 2.42 -12.84 6.83
CA GLY A 95 0.99 -13.03 6.69
C GLY A 95 0.59 -13.60 5.33
N VAL A 96 -0.72 -13.70 5.13
CA VAL A 96 -1.32 -14.03 3.84
C VAL A 96 -2.42 -13.03 3.58
N ASP A 97 -2.38 -12.39 2.42
CA ASP A 97 -3.52 -11.65 1.89
C ASP A 97 -4.42 -12.61 1.12
N LYS A 98 -5.72 -12.46 1.32
CA LYS A 98 -6.75 -13.08 0.50
C LYS A 98 -7.61 -11.99 -0.15
N ALA A 99 -7.80 -12.04 -1.46
CA ALA A 99 -8.64 -11.07 -2.17
C ALA A 99 -10.09 -11.17 -1.68
N SER A 100 -10.65 -10.08 -1.17
CA SER A 100 -11.98 -10.09 -0.52
C SER A 100 -13.12 -10.36 -1.51
N GLY A 101 -12.93 -10.03 -2.79
CA GLY A 101 -13.89 -10.33 -3.86
C GLY A 101 -13.60 -11.62 -4.64
N GLY A 102 -12.59 -12.39 -4.22
CA GLY A 102 -12.18 -13.63 -4.88
C GLY A 102 -11.28 -13.44 -6.10
N VAL A 103 -11.17 -14.49 -6.92
CA VAL A 103 -10.30 -14.52 -8.11
C VAL A 103 -10.62 -13.36 -9.05
N GLY A 104 -9.58 -12.67 -9.50
CA GLY A 104 -9.68 -11.51 -10.40
C GLY A 104 -9.77 -10.16 -9.69
N VAL A 105 -10.03 -10.14 -8.39
CA VAL A 105 -9.92 -8.91 -7.58
C VAL A 105 -8.48 -8.75 -7.09
N THR A 106 -7.90 -7.58 -7.33
CA THR A 106 -6.48 -7.30 -7.08
C THR A 106 -6.24 -6.03 -6.26
N ASP A 107 -7.28 -5.36 -5.80
CA ASP A 107 -7.22 -4.07 -5.10
C ASP A 107 -7.94 -4.05 -3.75
N VAL A 108 -8.46 -5.20 -3.30
CA VAL A 108 -9.17 -5.35 -2.02
C VAL A 108 -8.77 -6.66 -1.38
N TRP A 109 -8.18 -6.59 -0.18
CA TRP A 109 -7.48 -7.71 0.44
C TRP A 109 -7.78 -7.80 1.94
N ASP A 110 -7.96 -9.03 2.41
CA ASP A 110 -7.98 -9.38 3.82
C ASP A 110 -6.67 -10.07 4.19
N TRP A 111 -5.83 -9.36 4.94
CA TRP A 111 -4.59 -9.87 5.48
C TRP A 111 -4.83 -10.64 6.77
N ARG A 112 -4.10 -11.75 6.94
CA ARG A 112 -4.02 -12.50 8.19
C ARG A 112 -2.58 -12.87 8.53
N GLY A 113 -2.15 -12.56 9.75
CA GLY A 113 -0.80 -12.91 10.22
C GLY A 113 -0.58 -14.42 10.32
N LYS A 114 0.67 -14.88 10.22
CA LYS A 114 1.07 -16.28 10.40
C LYS A 114 1.60 -16.56 11.80
N GLY A 115 1.55 -17.84 12.20
CA GLY A 115 2.07 -18.31 13.49
C GLY A 115 1.37 -17.64 14.67
N TRP A 116 2.14 -17.06 15.60
CA TRP A 116 1.62 -16.33 16.75
C TRP A 116 0.78 -15.08 16.38
N LEU A 117 0.95 -14.54 15.17
CA LEU A 117 0.20 -13.37 14.68
C LEU A 117 -1.13 -13.72 14.02
N MET A 118 -1.56 -15.00 14.02
CA MET A 118 -2.85 -15.44 13.44
C MET A 118 -4.11 -14.79 14.07
N ILE A 119 -3.95 -14.09 15.20
CA ILE A 119 -4.99 -13.30 15.85
C ILE A 119 -5.17 -11.90 15.24
N ALA A 120 -4.16 -11.43 14.49
CA ALA A 120 -4.20 -10.14 13.82
C ALA A 120 -4.70 -10.34 12.39
N SER A 121 -5.67 -9.51 12.02
CA SER A 121 -6.20 -9.40 10.67
C SER A 121 -6.39 -7.92 10.34
N SER A 122 -6.22 -7.58 9.06
CA SER A 122 -6.50 -6.24 8.56
C SER A 122 -7.12 -6.32 7.18
N HIS A 123 -8.12 -5.47 6.93
CA HIS A 123 -8.64 -5.24 5.60
C HIS A 123 -7.89 -4.07 4.98
N TRP A 124 -7.42 -4.20 3.75
CA TRP A 124 -6.74 -3.13 3.04
C TRP A 124 -7.08 -3.09 1.56
N GLU A 125 -6.97 -1.90 1.00
CA GLU A 125 -7.38 -1.59 -0.37
C GLU A 125 -6.34 -0.76 -1.10
N VAL A 126 -6.18 -0.97 -2.41
CA VAL A 126 -5.41 -0.07 -3.28
C VAL A 126 -6.31 1.10 -3.68
N LEU A 127 -6.00 2.30 -3.21
CA LEU A 127 -6.71 3.51 -3.62
C LEU A 127 -6.28 4.00 -4.99
N GLY A 128 -5.03 3.77 -5.37
CA GLY A 128 -4.50 4.13 -6.68
C GLY A 128 -3.06 3.67 -6.84
N TRP A 129 -2.57 3.70 -8.07
CA TRP A 129 -1.23 3.25 -8.41
C TRP A 129 -0.76 3.89 -9.72
N ALA A 130 0.54 3.83 -9.97
CA ALA A 130 1.11 4.05 -11.29
C ALA A 130 2.31 3.13 -11.50
N ASP A 131 2.43 2.57 -12.71
CA ASP A 131 3.65 1.91 -13.14
C ASP A 131 4.38 2.76 -14.18
N LYS A 132 5.43 3.45 -13.74
CA LYS A 132 6.27 4.29 -14.58
C LYS A 132 7.64 3.63 -14.88
N GLY A 133 7.83 2.38 -14.43
CA GLY A 133 9.07 1.63 -14.55
C GLY A 133 10.11 1.95 -13.47
N GLN A 134 11.17 1.13 -13.42
CA GLN A 134 12.18 1.11 -12.35
C GLN A 134 12.97 2.42 -12.17
N SER A 135 13.12 3.22 -13.23
CA SER A 135 13.85 4.51 -13.18
C SER A 135 12.95 5.69 -12.81
N GLN A 136 11.64 5.51 -12.76
CA GLN A 136 10.66 6.55 -12.43
C GLN A 136 9.87 6.18 -11.18
N ASP A 137 8.91 7.02 -10.83
CA ASP A 137 8.06 6.83 -9.66
C ASP A 137 6.94 5.82 -9.98
N SER A 138 7.25 4.52 -9.88
CA SER A 138 6.21 3.50 -9.73
C SER A 138 5.76 3.44 -8.27
N TRP A 139 4.46 3.62 -8.03
CA TRP A 139 3.90 3.81 -6.70
C TRP A 139 2.55 3.12 -6.51
N VAL A 140 2.20 2.88 -5.25
CA VAL A 140 0.88 2.42 -4.81
C VAL A 140 0.47 3.23 -3.59
N VAL A 141 -0.80 3.63 -3.53
CA VAL A 141 -1.42 4.20 -2.33
C VAL A 141 -2.37 3.16 -1.78
N THR A 142 -2.09 2.69 -0.56
CA THR A 142 -2.94 1.71 0.12
C THR A 142 -3.70 2.37 1.26
N TYR A 143 -4.91 1.88 1.52
CA TYR A 143 -5.71 2.21 2.69
C TYR A 143 -5.88 0.97 3.55
N PHE A 144 -5.74 1.12 4.86
CA PHE A 144 -5.95 0.08 5.86
C PHE A 144 -7.15 0.45 6.72
N ALA A 145 -8.12 -0.45 6.82
CA ALA A 145 -9.25 -0.29 7.72
C ALA A 145 -8.80 -0.35 9.19
N LYS A 146 -9.54 0.36 10.06
CA LYS A 146 -9.32 0.32 11.50
C LYS A 146 -9.48 -1.12 12.02
N THR A 147 -8.55 -1.55 12.87
CA THR A 147 -8.64 -2.82 13.61
C THR A 147 -8.82 -2.55 15.10
N LEU A 148 -8.88 -3.62 15.92
CA LEU A 148 -8.83 -3.47 17.39
C LEU A 148 -7.48 -2.95 17.89
N PHE A 149 -6.41 -3.06 17.09
CA PHE A 149 -5.04 -2.76 17.50
C PHE A 149 -4.44 -1.54 16.78
N THR A 150 -5.01 -1.14 15.65
CA THR A 150 -4.50 -0.06 14.81
C THR A 150 -5.63 0.86 14.34
N PRO A 151 -5.41 2.19 14.28
CA PRO A 151 -6.33 3.08 13.59
C PRO A 151 -6.35 2.77 12.09
N ALA A 152 -7.35 3.31 11.38
CA ALA A 152 -7.29 3.34 9.92
C ALA A 152 -6.08 4.17 9.46
N GLY A 153 -5.50 3.83 8.32
CA GLY A 153 -4.35 4.57 7.82
C GLY A 153 -4.10 4.38 6.33
N ILE A 154 -3.16 5.18 5.81
CA ILE A 154 -2.76 5.19 4.42
C ILE A 154 -1.24 5.05 4.36
N ASP A 155 -0.74 4.22 3.46
CA ASP A 155 0.69 4.12 3.15
C ASP A 155 0.93 4.44 1.67
N PHE A 156 2.08 5.07 1.38
CA PHE A 156 2.59 5.26 0.02
C PHE A 156 3.78 4.35 -0.20
N TYR A 157 3.66 3.48 -1.19
CA TYR A 157 4.70 2.56 -1.59
C TYR A 157 5.48 3.13 -2.77
N SER A 158 6.78 2.85 -2.80
CA SER A 158 7.66 3.08 -3.95
C SER A 158 8.37 1.79 -4.35
N ARG A 159 8.57 1.59 -5.66
CA ARG A 159 9.51 0.56 -6.13
C ARG A 159 10.96 0.89 -5.84
N ARG A 160 11.29 2.17 -5.74
CA ARG A 160 12.66 2.63 -5.50
C ARG A 160 12.92 2.75 -4.01
N LYS A 161 14.11 2.32 -3.59
CA LYS A 161 14.56 2.42 -2.19
C LYS A 161 14.75 3.87 -1.75
N GLU A 162 15.08 4.74 -2.70
CA GLU A 162 15.23 6.19 -2.52
C GLU A 162 13.88 6.90 -2.30
N GLY A 163 12.78 6.20 -2.55
CA GLY A 163 11.43 6.71 -2.36
C GLY A 163 10.84 7.39 -3.61
N LEU A 164 9.78 8.18 -3.37
CA LEU A 164 9.07 8.94 -4.39
C LEU A 164 9.64 10.35 -4.49
N SER A 165 9.56 10.97 -5.67
CA SER A 165 9.89 12.39 -5.80
C SER A 165 8.88 13.24 -5.02
N GLU A 166 9.34 14.41 -4.56
CA GLU A 166 8.48 15.36 -3.84
C GLU A 166 7.23 15.73 -4.66
N GLY A 167 7.39 15.93 -5.97
CA GLY A 167 6.27 16.21 -6.88
C GLY A 167 5.19 15.12 -6.83
N THR A 168 5.59 13.85 -6.99
CA THR A 168 4.66 12.72 -6.89
C THR A 168 3.97 12.64 -5.53
N VAL A 169 4.69 12.89 -4.44
CA VAL A 169 4.10 12.88 -3.08
C VAL A 169 3.05 13.99 -2.94
N GLN A 170 3.34 15.19 -3.43
CA GLN A 170 2.39 16.31 -3.39
C GLN A 170 1.17 16.06 -4.28
N ASP A 171 1.36 15.47 -5.46
CA ASP A 171 0.26 15.10 -6.36
C ASP A 171 -0.66 14.05 -5.73
N ILE A 172 -0.09 13.04 -5.07
CA ILE A 172 -0.84 12.04 -4.32
C ILE A 172 -1.62 12.68 -3.17
N LYS A 173 -0.97 13.53 -2.35
CA LYS A 173 -1.64 14.23 -1.24
C LYS A 173 -2.79 15.12 -1.74
N ALA A 174 -2.56 15.86 -2.82
CA ALA A 174 -3.58 16.69 -3.45
C ALA A 174 -4.76 15.84 -3.95
N ALA A 175 -4.51 14.70 -4.59
CA ALA A 175 -5.56 13.77 -5.00
C ALA A 175 -6.34 13.20 -3.80
N LEU A 176 -5.66 12.77 -2.73
CA LEU A 176 -6.29 12.25 -1.51
C LEU A 176 -7.24 13.25 -0.87
N SER A 177 -6.88 14.54 -0.83
CA SER A 177 -7.74 15.60 -0.29
C SER A 177 -9.06 15.81 -1.06
N ARG A 178 -9.16 15.27 -2.28
CA ARG A 178 -10.35 15.37 -3.15
C ARG A 178 -11.14 14.07 -3.23
N VAL A 179 -10.65 12.98 -2.65
CA VAL A 179 -11.39 11.71 -2.61
C VAL A 179 -12.71 11.92 -1.88
N ASP A 180 -13.80 11.37 -2.41
CA ASP A 180 -15.13 11.45 -1.78
C ASP A 180 -15.26 10.48 -0.60
N ASN A 181 -14.43 10.70 0.42
CA ASN A 181 -14.43 9.99 1.68
C ASN A 181 -13.79 10.89 2.75
N GLU A 182 -14.55 11.22 3.80
CA GLU A 182 -14.11 12.16 4.83
C GLU A 182 -12.87 11.66 5.59
N ASP A 183 -12.82 10.37 5.92
CA ASP A 183 -11.68 9.77 6.62
C ASP A 183 -10.40 9.82 5.78
N VAL A 184 -10.49 9.50 4.48
CA VAL A 184 -9.35 9.62 3.56
C VAL A 184 -8.86 11.06 3.48
N ARG A 185 -9.78 12.03 3.35
CA ARG A 185 -9.41 13.45 3.32
C ARG A 185 -8.73 13.89 4.61
N ARG A 186 -9.23 13.46 5.78
CA ARG A 186 -8.57 13.74 7.07
C ARG A 186 -7.17 13.13 7.12
N LEU A 187 -7.04 11.84 6.80
CA LEU A 187 -5.77 11.11 6.80
C LEU A 187 -4.74 11.74 5.85
N SER A 188 -5.17 12.34 4.73
CA SER A 188 -4.27 13.02 3.79
C SER A 188 -3.41 14.12 4.43
N SER A 189 -3.94 14.79 5.47
CA SER A 189 -3.24 15.84 6.22
C SER A 189 -2.29 15.31 7.30
N GLU A 190 -2.36 14.01 7.62
CA GLU A 190 -1.60 13.35 8.69
C GLU A 190 -0.38 12.57 8.15
N VAL A 191 -0.20 12.53 6.83
CA VAL A 191 0.86 11.77 6.17
C VAL A 191 2.25 12.29 6.55
N PHE A 192 3.08 11.42 7.12
CA PHE A 192 4.48 11.67 7.44
C PHE A 192 5.41 10.76 6.62
N GLU A 193 6.65 11.19 6.42
CA GLU A 193 7.69 10.39 5.76
C GLU A 193 8.22 9.30 6.71
N VAL A 194 8.31 8.07 6.21
CA VAL A 194 8.93 6.95 6.92
C VAL A 194 10.43 7.02 6.75
N LYS A 195 11.17 6.94 7.86
CA LYS A 195 12.63 7.06 7.85
C LYS A 195 13.28 5.94 7.03
N THR A 196 14.28 6.30 6.23
CA THR A 196 15.15 5.35 5.54
C THR A 196 16.61 5.73 5.74
N ASP A 197 17.51 4.76 5.66
CA ASP A 197 18.96 5.00 5.82
C ASP A 197 19.59 5.67 4.57
N ASN A 198 18.81 5.81 3.49
CA ASN A 198 19.27 6.34 2.21
C ASN A 198 19.08 7.86 2.05
N VAL A 199 18.54 8.56 3.05
CA VAL A 199 18.54 10.03 3.03
C VAL A 199 19.97 10.48 3.29
N THR A 200 20.69 10.72 2.21
CA THR A 200 21.95 11.48 2.25
C THR A 200 21.62 12.79 2.94
N GLN A 201 22.27 13.07 4.07
CA GLN A 201 22.23 14.39 4.68
C GLN A 201 22.57 15.40 3.59
N GLY A 202 21.61 16.25 3.24
CA GLY A 202 21.91 17.50 2.56
C GLY A 202 22.68 18.37 3.54
N GLU A 203 24.00 18.21 3.58
CA GLU A 203 24.90 19.22 4.12
C GLU A 203 24.90 20.41 3.16
N ALA A 204 24.28 21.52 3.61
CA ALA A 204 24.78 22.88 3.43
C ALA A 204 24.10 23.80 4.47
#